data_AF-A0A7C3KU53-F1
#
_entry.id   AF-A0A7C3KU53-F1
#
_cell.length_a   1.000
_cell.length_b   1.000
_cell.length_c   1.000
_cell.angle_alpha   90.00
_cell.angle_beta   90.00
_cell.angle_gamma   90.00
#
_symmetry.space_group_name_H-M   'P 1'
#
loop_
_entity.id
_entity.type
_entity.pdbx_description
1 polymer ?
#
loop_
_entity_poly.entity_id
_entity_poly.type
_entity_poly.pdbx_seq_one_letter_code
_entity_poly.pdbx_strand_id
1 'polypeptide(L)'
;MVQLPSEFRPALDTYQGPLDLLLYLIKRDEVDIFDIPIARIVEQYQIYLEVLKDVDCNACGEFLVMAAHLMEIKSKLLLPKEEMPEGEDMEDPRIELVRQLLEYKKFKERAMLLEKRVEERQRRYERPRIDWGDGEIETEGAIHLGNISIWDLFTAFHKIQIALGAREPHRVV
;
A
#
# COMPACT_ATOMS: atom_id res chain seq x y z
N MET A 1 -30.88 7.29 16.81
CA MET A 1 -30.47 7.83 15.49
C MET A 1 -29.15 8.53 15.67
N VAL A 2 -28.03 7.88 15.34
CA VAL A 2 -26.73 8.53 15.32
C VAL A 2 -26.56 9.08 13.91
N GLN A 3 -26.56 10.41 13.80
CA GLN A 3 -26.34 11.13 12.56
C GLN A 3 -24.88 10.95 12.15
N LEU A 4 -24.64 10.23 11.06
CA LEU A 4 -23.37 10.25 10.35
C LEU A 4 -23.22 11.63 9.69
N PRO A 5 -22.09 12.35 9.87
CA PRO A 5 -21.86 13.61 9.17
C PRO A 5 -21.88 13.37 7.66
N SER A 6 -22.62 14.22 6.96
CA SER A 6 -22.99 14.13 5.54
C SER A 6 -21.84 14.36 4.54
N GLU A 7 -20.59 14.38 4.98
CA GLU A 7 -19.42 14.57 4.12
C GLU A 7 -18.26 13.68 4.58
N PHE A 8 -18.41 12.37 4.41
CA PHE A 8 -17.26 11.51 4.19
C PHE A 8 -17.74 10.31 3.38
N ARG A 9 -17.72 10.43 2.05
CA ARG A 9 -17.47 9.28 1.20
C ARG A 9 -15.95 9.15 1.19
N PRO A 10 -15.33 8.28 2.01
CA PRO A 10 -13.98 7.91 1.69
C PRO A 10 -14.11 7.21 0.34
N ALA A 11 -13.60 7.84 -0.72
CA ALA A 11 -13.36 7.11 -1.95
C ALA A 11 -12.53 5.90 -1.54
N LEU A 12 -13.09 4.70 -1.66
CA LEU A 12 -12.42 3.44 -1.32
C LEU A 12 -11.14 3.24 -2.14
N ASP A 13 -10.98 4.01 -3.22
CA ASP A 13 -9.72 4.26 -3.94
C ASP A 13 -8.57 4.81 -3.06
N THR A 14 -8.82 5.23 -1.82
CA THR A 14 -7.80 5.83 -0.93
C THR A 14 -7.06 4.80 -0.09
N TYR A 15 -7.64 3.61 0.16
CA TYR A 15 -7.06 2.64 1.09
C TYR A 15 -6.51 1.42 0.36
N GLN A 16 -5.23 1.11 0.60
CA GLN A 16 -4.55 -0.03 -0.03
C GLN A 16 -4.75 -1.32 0.78
N GLY A 17 -6.00 -1.66 1.09
CA GLY A 17 -6.39 -2.91 1.76
C GLY A 17 -6.86 -2.78 3.23
N PRO A 18 -7.17 -3.91 3.88
CA PRO A 18 -7.85 -3.93 5.19
C PRO A 18 -6.98 -3.46 6.35
N LEU A 19 -5.67 -3.74 6.33
CA LEU A 19 -4.74 -3.25 7.36
C LEU A 19 -4.61 -1.73 7.33
N ASP A 20 -4.69 -1.14 6.13
CA ASP A 20 -4.60 0.32 5.98
C ASP A 20 -5.82 1.03 6.57
N LEU A 21 -7.00 0.46 6.31
CA LEU A 21 -8.23 0.92 6.93
C LEU A 21 -8.17 0.81 8.46
N LEU A 22 -7.63 -0.29 9.00
CA LEU A 22 -7.48 -0.44 10.45
C LEU A 22 -6.51 0.60 11.04
N LEU A 23 -5.37 0.84 10.40
CA LEU A 23 -4.46 1.91 10.84
C LEU A 23 -5.12 3.29 10.81
N TYR A 24 -5.94 3.56 9.80
CA TYR A 24 -6.71 4.79 9.71
C TYR A 24 -7.71 4.91 10.89
N LEU A 25 -8.48 3.86 11.17
CA LEU A 25 -9.45 3.86 12.28
C LEU A 25 -8.78 4.05 13.64
N ILE A 26 -7.67 3.34 13.89
CA ILE A 26 -6.88 3.47 15.13
C ILE A 26 -6.35 4.90 15.30
N LYS A 27 -5.81 5.47 14.21
CA LYS A 27 -5.26 6.84 14.23
C LYS A 27 -6.35 7.89 14.42
N ARG A 28 -7.50 7.73 13.77
CA ARG A 28 -8.64 8.66 13.88
C ARG A 28 -9.21 8.71 15.29
N ASP A 29 -9.23 7.56 15.96
CA ASP A 29 -9.79 7.42 17.30
C ASP A 29 -8.74 7.70 18.41
N GLU A 30 -7.53 8.14 18.03
CA GLU A 30 -6.41 8.45 18.95
C GLU A 30 -6.05 7.30 19.91
N VAL A 31 -6.17 6.08 19.41
CA VAL A 31 -5.92 4.85 20.18
C VAL A 31 -4.47 4.41 20.05
N ASP A 32 -3.88 3.89 21.13
CA ASP A 32 -2.59 3.20 21.07
C ASP A 32 -2.72 1.87 20.30
N ILE A 33 -1.82 1.63 19.35
CA ILE A 33 -1.75 0.39 18.58
C ILE A 33 -1.49 -0.84 19.45
N PHE A 34 -0.91 -0.67 20.65
CA PHE A 34 -0.72 -1.76 21.60
C PHE A 34 -1.94 -2.06 22.48
N ASP A 35 -2.87 -1.10 22.62
CA ASP A 35 -4.08 -1.27 23.42
C ASP A 35 -5.33 -0.89 22.63
N ILE A 36 -5.60 -1.70 21.61
CA ILE A 36 -6.72 -1.49 20.70
C ILE A 36 -8.03 -1.94 21.38
N PRO A 37 -9.06 -1.07 21.51
CA PRO A 37 -10.39 -1.44 21.94
C PRO A 37 -11.10 -2.16 20.79
N ILE A 38 -10.84 -3.47 20.67
CA ILE A 38 -11.29 -4.32 19.56
C ILE A 38 -12.79 -4.17 19.31
N ALA A 39 -13.62 -4.14 20.37
CA ALA A 39 -15.07 -4.02 20.21
C ALA A 39 -15.50 -2.80 19.38
N ARG A 40 -14.89 -1.64 19.64
CA ARG A 40 -15.17 -0.38 18.96
C ARG A 40 -14.62 -0.37 17.53
N ILE A 41 -13.39 -0.88 17.34
CA ILE A 41 -12.80 -0.96 16.00
C ILE A 41 -13.58 -1.92 15.09
N VAL A 42 -14.05 -3.06 15.61
CA VAL A 42 -14.89 -4.01 14.85
C VAL A 42 -16.18 -3.33 14.38
N GLU A 43 -16.86 -2.58 15.24
CA GLU A 43 -18.11 -1.89 14.89
C GLU A 43 -17.89 -0.87 13.77
N GLN A 44 -16.81 -0.08 13.86
CA GLN A 44 -16.45 0.88 12.83
C GLN A 44 -16.05 0.20 11.53
N TYR A 45 -15.29 -0.90 11.62
CA TYR A 45 -14.88 -1.67 10.46
C TYR A 45 -16.08 -2.25 9.71
N GLN A 46 -17.08 -2.76 10.43
CA GLN A 46 -18.33 -3.27 9.84
C GLN A 46 -19.10 -2.19 9.08
N ILE A 47 -19.23 -0.99 9.64
CA ILE A 47 -19.86 0.15 8.96
C ILE A 47 -19.17 0.45 7.63
N TYR A 48 -17.83 0.46 7.62
CA TYR A 48 -17.06 0.68 6.39
C TYR A 48 -17.20 -0.47 5.39
N LEU A 49 -17.26 -1.71 5.88
CA LEU A 49 -17.41 -2.88 5.04
C LEU A 49 -18.79 -2.93 4.36
N GLU A 50 -19.85 -2.49 5.03
CA GLU A 50 -21.18 -2.38 4.41
C GLU A 50 -21.16 -1.38 3.25
N VAL A 51 -20.56 -0.20 3.46
CA VAL A 51 -20.38 0.79 2.39
C VAL A 51 -19.53 0.24 1.24
N LEU A 52 -18.46 -0.50 1.53
CA LEU A 52 -17.61 -1.11 0.51
C LEU A 52 -18.35 -2.16 -0.33
N LYS A 53 -19.18 -3.00 0.31
CA LYS A 53 -19.99 -4.01 -0.38
C LYS A 53 -20.98 -3.39 -1.37
N ASP A 54 -21.55 -2.25 -1.02
CA ASP A 54 -22.48 -1.52 -1.88
C ASP A 54 -21.78 -0.87 -3.09
N VAL A 55 -20.46 -0.64 -3.00
CA VAL A 55 -19.66 0.03 -4.04
C VAL A 55 -18.96 -0.97 -4.97
N ASP A 56 -18.27 -1.97 -4.42
CA ASP A 56 -17.54 -2.98 -5.20
C ASP A 56 -17.40 -4.31 -4.44
N CYS A 57 -18.24 -5.28 -4.81
CA CYS A 57 -18.23 -6.61 -4.21
C CYS A 57 -16.97 -7.43 -4.55
N ASN A 58 -16.31 -7.17 -5.69
CA ASN A 58 -15.13 -7.95 -6.10
C ASN A 58 -13.90 -7.57 -5.26
N ALA A 59 -13.76 -6.28 -4.90
CA ALA A 59 -12.69 -5.79 -4.03
C ALA A 59 -12.88 -6.15 -2.54
N CYS A 60 -14.05 -6.68 -2.14
CA CYS A 60 -14.38 -6.95 -0.74
C CYS A 60 -13.70 -8.20 -0.13
N GLY A 61 -13.10 -9.09 -0.93
CA GLY A 61 -12.66 -10.41 -0.47
C GLY A 61 -11.73 -10.37 0.75
N GLU A 62 -10.65 -9.58 0.67
CA GLU A 62 -9.68 -9.43 1.76
C GLU A 62 -10.28 -8.77 3.01
N PHE A 63 -11.24 -7.86 2.81
CA PHE A 63 -11.92 -7.19 3.92
C PHE A 63 -12.86 -8.14 4.67
N LEU A 64 -13.49 -9.08 3.99
CA LEU A 64 -14.31 -10.11 4.64
C LEU A 64 -13.45 -11.04 5.51
N VAL A 65 -12.27 -11.42 5.02
CA VAL A 65 -11.32 -12.24 5.80
C VAL A 65 -10.90 -11.49 7.07
N MET A 66 -10.56 -10.21 6.94
CA MET A 66 -10.22 -9.39 8.11
C MET A 66 -11.41 -9.21 9.06
N ALA A 67 -12.63 -9.02 8.55
CA ALA A 67 -13.83 -8.93 9.39
C ALA A 67 -14.04 -10.20 10.22
N ALA A 68 -13.87 -11.37 9.61
CA ALA A 68 -13.96 -12.66 10.31
C ALA A 68 -12.89 -12.79 11.40
N HIS A 69 -11.65 -12.38 11.10
CA HIS A 69 -10.57 -12.39 12.08
C HIS A 69 -10.83 -11.43 13.26
N LEU A 70 -11.34 -10.23 12.99
CA LEU A 70 -11.73 -9.28 14.04
C LEU A 70 -12.88 -9.81 14.90
N MET A 71 -13.85 -10.49 14.31
CA MET A 71 -14.93 -11.16 15.05
C MET A 71 -14.40 -12.28 15.94
N GLU A 72 -13.45 -13.08 15.45
CA GLU A 72 -12.77 -14.12 16.23
C GLU A 72 -12.08 -13.52 17.46
N ILE A 73 -11.30 -12.46 17.27
CA ILE A 73 -10.61 -11.76 18.36
C ILE A 73 -11.64 -11.19 19.35
N LYS A 74 -12.70 -10.52 18.86
CA LYS A 74 -13.77 -9.97 19.71
C LYS A 74 -14.43 -11.07 20.54
N SER A 75 -14.71 -12.23 19.94
CA SER A 75 -15.28 -13.37 20.64
C SER A 75 -14.35 -13.89 21.75
N LYS A 76 -13.07 -14.12 21.44
CA LYS A 76 -12.09 -14.60 22.44
C LYS A 76 -11.92 -13.64 23.61
N LEU A 77 -11.95 -12.33 23.36
CA LEU A 77 -11.82 -11.31 24.41
C LEU A 77 -13.05 -11.19 25.32
N LEU A 78 -14.24 -11.52 24.80
CA LEU A 78 -15.50 -11.43 25.56
C LEU A 78 -15.85 -12.72 26.31
N LEU A 79 -15.23 -13.85 25.96
CA LEU A 79 -15.46 -15.12 26.63
C LEU A 79 -14.90 -15.08 28.06
N PRO A 80 -15.60 -15.67 29.04
CA PRO A 80 -15.08 -15.82 30.39
C PRO A 80 -13.81 -16.67 30.33
N LYS A 81 -12.75 -16.23 31.02
CA LYS A 81 -11.51 -16.99 31.14
C LYS A 81 -11.82 -18.25 31.94
N GLU A 82 -11.66 -19.41 31.33
CA GLU A 82 -11.64 -20.68 32.06
C GLU A 82 -10.50 -20.61 33.09
N GLU A 83 -10.71 -21.19 34.28
CA GLU A 83 -9.64 -21.35 35.28
C GLU A 83 -8.58 -22.27 34.66
N MET A 84 -7.62 -21.68 33.98
CA MET A 84 -6.49 -22.38 33.40
C MET A 84 -5.60 -22.92 34.53
N PRO A 85 -5.04 -24.13 34.40
CA PRO A 85 -4.09 -24.65 35.38
C PRO A 85 -2.93 -23.66 35.58
N GLU A 86 -2.47 -23.51 36.82
CA GLU A 86 -1.41 -22.58 37.20
C GLU A 86 -0.19 -22.73 36.26
N GLY A 87 0.09 -21.69 35.46
CA GLY A 87 1.26 -21.63 34.57
C GLY A 87 0.95 -21.48 33.07
N GLU A 88 -0.30 -21.62 32.64
CA GLU A 88 -0.71 -21.32 31.26
C GLU A 88 -1.37 -19.93 31.17
N ASP A 89 -0.56 -18.91 30.90
CA ASP A 89 -1.07 -17.60 30.50
C ASP A 89 -1.59 -17.67 29.07
N MET A 90 -2.90 -17.46 28.87
CA MET A 90 -3.47 -17.28 27.55
C MET A 90 -2.88 -16.02 26.90
N GLU A 91 -2.13 -16.22 25.82
CA GLU A 91 -1.56 -15.14 25.01
C GLU A 91 -2.66 -14.20 24.52
N ASP A 92 -2.42 -12.87 24.56
CA ASP A 92 -3.43 -11.89 24.15
C ASP A 92 -3.80 -12.14 22.67
N PRO A 93 -5.08 -12.43 22.36
CA PRO A 93 -5.50 -12.78 21.00
C PRO A 93 -5.27 -11.65 19.99
N ARG A 94 -4.97 -10.43 20.45
CA ARG A 94 -4.66 -9.26 19.61
C ARG A 94 -3.22 -9.24 19.09
N ILE A 95 -2.29 -10.00 19.67
CA ILE A 95 -0.84 -9.84 19.41
C ILE A 95 -0.49 -10.01 17.93
N GLU A 96 -1.04 -11.02 17.28
CA GLU A 96 -0.77 -11.28 15.87
C GLU A 96 -1.23 -10.11 14.98
N LEU A 97 -2.42 -9.57 15.25
CA LEU A 97 -2.96 -8.41 14.52
C LEU A 97 -2.09 -7.17 14.75
N VAL A 98 -1.70 -6.90 16.00
CA VAL A 98 -0.83 -5.76 16.33
C VAL A 98 0.50 -5.86 15.60
N ARG A 99 1.10 -7.06 15.55
CA ARG A 99 2.34 -7.31 14.81
C ARG A 99 2.19 -6.97 13.33
N GLN A 100 1.13 -7.45 12.68
CA GLN A 100 0.85 -7.18 11.27
C GLN A 100 0.64 -5.68 11.01
N LEU A 101 -0.09 -4.98 11.88
CA LEU A 101 -0.31 -3.54 11.76
C LEU A 101 0.99 -2.74 11.89
N LEU A 102 1.88 -3.12 12.83
CA LEU A 102 3.19 -2.49 13.00
C LEU A 102 4.09 -2.72 11.78
N GLU A 103 4.11 -3.93 11.25
CA GLU A 103 4.89 -4.26 10.06
C GLU A 103 4.39 -3.48 8.85
N TYR A 104 3.08 -3.49 8.61
CA TYR A 104 2.47 -2.73 7.53
C TYR A 104 2.75 -1.22 7.66
N LYS A 105 2.57 -0.66 8.87
CA LYS A 105 2.89 0.76 9.16
C LYS A 105 4.32 1.11 8.77
N LYS A 106 5.30 0.27 9.16
CA LYS A 106 6.72 0.48 8.85
C LYS A 106 6.99 0.49 7.34
N PHE A 107 6.37 -0.43 6.58
CA PHE A 107 6.51 -0.44 5.13
C PHE A 107 5.82 0.76 4.48
N LYS A 108 4.62 1.14 4.97
CA LYS A 108 3.90 2.32 4.50
C LYS A 108 4.73 3.59 4.64
N GLU A 109 5.35 3.79 5.81
CA GLU A 109 6.22 4.95 6.06
C GLU A 109 7.44 4.98 5.14
N ARG A 110 8.05 3.81 4.87
CA ARG A 110 9.19 3.70 3.95
C ARG A 110 8.78 3.96 2.51
N ALA A 111 7.61 3.47 2.09
CA ALA A 111 7.06 3.71 0.76
C ALA A 111 6.81 5.22 0.55
N MET A 112 6.21 5.90 1.53
CA MET A 112 6.02 7.36 1.50
C MET A 112 7.35 8.13 1.41
N LEU A 113 8.38 7.69 2.14
CA LEU A 113 9.71 8.30 2.03
C LEU A 113 10.32 8.10 0.63
N LEU A 114 10.14 6.93 0.04
CA LEU A 114 10.62 6.63 -1.30
C LEU A 114 9.89 7.47 -2.35
N GLU A 115 8.56 7.57 -2.25
CA GLU A 115 7.73 8.40 -3.10
C GLU A 115 8.20 9.86 -3.10
N LYS A 116 8.44 10.42 -1.91
CA LYS A 116 9.00 11.77 -1.77
C LYS A 116 10.35 11.93 -2.48
N ARG A 117 11.23 10.93 -2.37
CA ARG A 117 12.54 10.96 -3.08
C ARG A 117 12.37 10.86 -4.59
N VAL A 118 11.40 10.08 -5.07
CA VAL A 118 11.09 10.02 -6.50
C VAL A 118 10.61 11.38 -6.98
N GLU A 119 9.72 12.05 -6.24
CA GLU A 119 9.24 13.38 -6.57
C GLU A 119 10.39 14.42 -6.62
N GLU A 120 11.28 14.40 -5.62
CA GLU A 120 12.47 15.25 -5.60
C GLU A 120 13.42 14.97 -6.77
N ARG A 121 13.55 13.70 -7.19
CA ARG A 121 14.36 13.30 -8.34
C ARG A 121 13.72 13.73 -9.66
N GLN A 122 12.41 13.60 -9.82
CA GLN A 122 11.69 14.01 -11.02
C GLN A 122 11.82 15.52 -11.30
N ARG A 123 11.99 16.33 -10.26
CA ARG A 123 12.28 17.77 -10.39
C ARG A 123 13.70 18.08 -10.88
N ARG A 124 14.59 17.08 -10.97
CA ARG A 124 15.95 17.23 -11.50
C ARG A 124 15.97 16.80 -12.96
N TYR A 125 16.35 17.72 -13.84
CA TYR A 125 16.64 17.38 -15.24
C TYR A 125 18.08 16.90 -15.35
N GLU A 126 18.27 15.64 -15.71
CA GLU A 126 19.59 15.13 -16.06
C GLU A 126 19.97 15.69 -17.44
N ARG A 127 21.16 16.30 -17.55
CA ARG A 127 21.70 16.65 -18.86
C ARG A 127 22.00 15.32 -19.59
N PRO A 128 21.48 15.11 -20.82
CA PRO A 128 21.83 13.92 -21.58
C PRO A 128 23.35 13.85 -21.69
N ARG A 129 23.93 12.69 -21.37
CA ARG A 129 25.31 12.42 -21.77
C ARG A 129 25.28 12.33 -23.30
N ILE A 130 25.65 13.43 -23.94
CA ILE A 130 26.01 13.40 -25.34
C ILE A 130 27.40 12.79 -25.35
N ASP A 131 27.45 11.52 -25.69
CA ASP A 131 28.70 10.86 -26.04
C ASP A 131 29.11 11.45 -27.39
N TRP A 132 29.83 12.57 -27.37
CA TRP A 132 30.65 12.94 -28.51
C TRP A 132 31.80 11.95 -28.50
N GLY A 133 31.58 10.79 -29.10
CA GLY A 133 32.66 9.84 -29.34
C GLY A 133 33.85 10.62 -29.88
N ASP A 134 35.02 10.42 -29.26
CA ASP A 134 36.26 11.03 -29.71
C ASP A 134 36.35 10.79 -31.22
N GLY A 135 36.31 11.88 -31.98
CA GLY A 135 35.84 11.88 -33.35
C GLY A 135 36.65 10.98 -34.27
N GLU A 136 36.15 9.78 -34.52
CA GLU A 136 36.37 9.01 -35.74
C GLU A 136 35.02 8.41 -36.13
N ILE A 137 34.39 9.00 -37.16
CA ILE A 137 33.29 8.32 -37.86
C ILE A 137 33.99 7.21 -38.65
N GLU A 138 34.13 6.04 -38.05
CA GLU A 138 34.58 4.83 -38.74
C GLU A 138 33.52 4.48 -39.80
N THR A 139 33.76 4.93 -41.03
CA THR A 139 33.05 4.48 -42.21
C THR A 139 33.48 3.06 -42.52
N GLU A 140 32.98 2.07 -41.78
CA GLU A 140 32.75 0.70 -42.24
C GLU A 140 32.19 -0.20 -41.11
N GLY A 141 30.88 -0.44 -41.16
CA GLY A 141 30.38 -1.82 -41.18
C GLY A 141 30.25 -2.63 -39.89
N ALA A 142 30.73 -2.22 -38.70
CA ALA A 142 30.50 -3.01 -37.50
C ALA A 142 30.20 -2.15 -36.26
N ILE A 143 28.92 -2.07 -35.89
CA ILE A 143 28.57 -1.69 -34.51
C ILE A 143 29.12 -2.82 -33.63
N HIS A 144 30.21 -2.58 -32.92
CA HIS A 144 30.71 -3.47 -31.87
C HIS A 144 29.75 -3.42 -30.67
N LEU A 145 28.59 -4.05 -30.84
CA LEU A 145 27.73 -4.47 -29.76
C LEU A 145 28.58 -5.46 -28.96
N GLY A 146 29.06 -5.08 -27.78
CA GLY A 146 29.78 -6.00 -26.91
C GLY A 146 28.90 -7.18 -26.47
N ASN A 147 29.10 -7.68 -25.26
CA ASN A 147 28.18 -8.69 -24.70
C ASN A 147 26.85 -8.04 -24.29
N ILE A 148 26.02 -7.71 -25.27
CA ILE A 148 24.66 -7.20 -25.07
C ILE A 148 23.72 -8.39 -25.03
N SER A 149 22.95 -8.48 -23.95
CA SER A 149 21.92 -9.49 -23.77
C SER A 149 20.59 -9.03 -24.34
N ILE A 150 19.69 -9.97 -24.63
CA ILE A 150 18.27 -9.70 -24.95
C ILE A 150 17.62 -8.85 -23.84
N TRP A 151 18.08 -9.02 -22.59
CA TRP A 151 17.64 -8.22 -21.45
C TRP A 151 17.98 -6.73 -21.57
N ASP A 152 19.12 -6.39 -22.19
CA ASP A 152 19.51 -4.99 -22.41
C ASP A 152 18.62 -4.35 -23.48
N LEU A 153 18.28 -5.09 -24.53
CA LEU A 153 17.33 -4.63 -25.55
C LEU A 153 15.94 -4.44 -24.96
N PHE A 154 15.47 -5.41 -24.15
CA PHE A 154 14.18 -5.32 -23.48
C PHE A 154 14.10 -4.11 -22.54
N THR A 155 15.13 -3.86 -21.73
CA THR A 155 15.16 -2.70 -20.83
C THR A 155 15.28 -1.38 -21.57
N ALA A 156 16.05 -1.31 -22.67
CA ALA A 156 16.13 -0.14 -23.52
C ALA A 156 14.77 0.17 -24.19
N PHE A 157 14.11 -0.85 -24.73
CA PHE A 157 12.78 -0.72 -25.31
C PHE A 157 11.74 -0.27 -24.27
N HIS A 158 11.75 -0.88 -23.08
CA HIS A 158 10.85 -0.51 -21.99
C HIS A 158 11.08 0.93 -21.51
N LYS A 159 12.33 1.41 -21.47
CA LYS A 159 12.65 2.82 -21.18
C LYS A 159 12.06 3.75 -22.23
N ILE A 160 12.16 3.40 -23.52
CA ILE A 160 11.58 4.18 -24.62
C ILE A 160 10.05 4.20 -24.55
N GLN A 161 9.42 3.06 -24.26
CA GLN A 161 7.96 3.00 -24.10
C GLN A 161 7.45 3.87 -22.95
N ILE A 162 8.13 3.86 -21.79
CA ILE A 162 7.80 4.75 -20.67
C ILE A 162 7.98 6.23 -21.08
N ALA A 163 9.07 6.56 -21.77
CA ALA A 163 9.34 7.92 -22.20
C ALA A 163 8.34 8.46 -23.25
N LEU A 164 7.84 7.59 -24.14
CA LEU A 164 6.86 7.94 -25.17
C LEU A 164 5.43 7.97 -24.64
N GLY A 165 5.06 7.05 -23.74
CA GLY A 165 3.73 6.98 -23.11
C GLY A 165 3.42 8.16 -22.19
N ALA A 166 4.43 8.95 -21.80
CA ALA A 166 4.28 10.13 -20.94
C ALA A 166 4.06 11.45 -21.71
N ARG A 167 4.04 11.46 -23.05
CA ARG A 167 3.70 12.65 -23.85
C ARG A 167 2.22 12.58 -24.27
N GLU A 168 1.34 13.20 -23.49
CA GLU A 168 0.11 13.72 -24.11
C GLU A 168 0.53 14.73 -25.19
N PRO A 169 -0.01 14.64 -26.41
CA PRO A 169 0.37 15.56 -27.47
C PRO A 169 -0.13 16.96 -27.08
N HIS A 170 0.79 17.86 -26.80
CA HIS A 170 0.50 19.28 -26.79
C HIS A 170 -0.08 19.66 -28.15
N ARG A 171 -1.40 19.83 -28.19
CA ARG A 171 -2.10 20.42 -29.31
C ARG A 171 -1.76 21.91 -29.30
N VAL A 172 -0.68 22.25 -29.99
CA VAL A 172 -0.40 23.65 -30.32
C VAL A 172 -1.41 24.04 -31.39
N VAL A 173 -2.25 25.01 -31.03
CA VAL A 173 -3.21 25.71 -31.92
C VAL A 173 -2.45 26.66 -32.81
#